data_AF-A0A8E2DZX1-F1
#
_entry.id   AF-A0A8E2DZX1-F1
#
_cell.length_a   1.000
_cell.length_b   1.000
_cell.length_c   1.000
_cell.angle_alpha   90.00
_cell.angle_beta   90.00
_cell.angle_gamma   90.00
#
_symmetry.space_group_name_H-M   'P 1'
#
loop_
_entity.id
_entity.type
_entity.pdbx_description
1 polymer ?
#
loop_
_entity_poly.entity_id
_entity_poly.type
_entity_poly.pdbx_seq_one_letter_code
_entity_poly.pdbx_strand_id
1 'polypeptide(L)'
;MTVETCTATCKSNGFRYAGLIYYGNCLCGTMLPAVQAPDSECDTPCNGNPLEMCGGNNRYSIYQDNTYPAVDLTTISSQYVAKGCYSEGVGYRAVSYRQDALNFSTMTIETCLTACGNELYPLAGLEYYGECYCGYMLQGGSAQVADSNCAAPCNGNPSEICGGGGYLNLYEATILESTMPCSNAPPPPPPSTTSSTTTSSSPPPPPPPSTSSSIVPTTT
;
A
#
# COMPACT_ATOMS: atom_id res chain seq x y z
N MET A 1 7.68 -11.15 -9.72
CA MET A 1 6.81 -9.97 -9.86
C MET A 1 6.95 -9.44 -11.27
N THR A 2 5.83 -9.14 -11.94
CA THR A 2 5.79 -8.43 -13.23
C THR A 2 5.12 -7.06 -13.04
N VAL A 3 5.23 -6.19 -14.03
CA VAL A 3 4.56 -4.89 -14.07
C VAL A 3 3.05 -5.07 -14.02
N GLU A 4 2.48 -6.02 -14.76
CA GLU A 4 1.03 -6.29 -14.79
C GLU A 4 0.53 -6.74 -13.42
N THR A 5 1.28 -7.62 -12.77
CA THR A 5 0.88 -8.14 -11.45
C THR A 5 0.88 -7.02 -10.41
N CYS A 6 1.90 -6.15 -10.42
CA CYS A 6 2.00 -5.03 -9.49
C CYS A 6 0.91 -3.97 -9.76
N THR A 7 0.75 -3.55 -11.01
CA THR A 7 -0.26 -2.55 -11.39
C THR A 7 -1.68 -3.03 -11.11
N ALA A 8 -2.01 -4.28 -11.44
CA ALA A 8 -3.31 -4.87 -11.13
C ALA A 8 -3.57 -4.94 -9.62
N THR A 9 -2.54 -5.28 -8.83
CA THR A 9 -2.65 -5.33 -7.36
C THR A 9 -2.87 -3.94 -6.78
N CYS A 10 -2.08 -2.94 -7.18
CA CYS A 10 -2.27 -1.57 -6.67
C CYS A 10 -3.64 -1.01 -7.07
N LYS A 11 -4.06 -1.24 -8.31
CA LYS A 11 -5.38 -0.85 -8.80
C LYS A 11 -6.52 -1.48 -8.00
N SER A 12 -6.50 -2.80 -7.78
CA SER A 12 -7.56 -3.49 -7.05
C SER A 12 -7.68 -3.07 -5.59
N ASN A 13 -6.59 -2.54 -5.02
CA ASN A 13 -6.54 -1.99 -3.66
C ASN A 13 -6.77 -0.48 -3.59
N GLY A 14 -7.19 0.16 -4.69
CA GLY A 14 -7.55 1.57 -4.69
C GLY A 14 -6.35 2.52 -4.64
N PHE A 15 -5.23 2.15 -5.26
CA PHE A 15 -4.08 3.04 -5.42
C PHE A 15 -3.96 3.57 -6.84
N ARG A 16 -3.54 4.83 -6.96
CA ARG A 16 -3.34 5.52 -8.24
C ARG A 16 -2.04 5.13 -8.93
N TYR A 17 -1.01 4.82 -8.16
CA TYR A 17 0.33 4.53 -8.63
C TYR A 17 0.79 3.16 -8.15
N ALA A 18 1.49 2.45 -9.03
CA ALA A 18 2.28 1.27 -8.74
C ALA A 18 3.75 1.57 -9.01
N GLY A 19 4.62 1.31 -8.06
CA GLY A 19 6.06 1.49 -8.16
C GLY A 19 6.79 0.16 -8.03
N LEU A 20 7.79 -0.07 -8.86
CA LEU A 20 8.65 -1.26 -8.81
C LEU A 20 10.10 -0.87 -8.59
N ILE A 21 10.76 -1.51 -7.64
CA ILE A 21 12.20 -1.35 -7.34
C ILE A 21 12.87 -2.70 -7.11
N TYR A 22 14.19 -2.78 -7.21
CA TYR A 22 14.99 -3.97 -6.89
C TYR A 22 14.43 -5.27 -7.50
N TYR A 23 14.34 -5.33 -8.83
CA TYR A 23 13.89 -6.51 -9.58
C TYR A 23 12.42 -6.91 -9.36
N GLY A 24 11.61 -6.04 -8.75
CA GLY A 24 10.15 -6.22 -8.67
C GLY A 24 9.59 -6.27 -7.25
N ASN A 25 10.19 -5.56 -6.30
CA ASN A 25 9.48 -5.16 -5.09
C ASN A 25 8.40 -4.15 -5.50
N CYS A 26 7.14 -4.53 -5.34
CA CYS A 26 5.98 -3.72 -5.68
C CYS A 26 5.57 -2.85 -4.50
N LEU A 27 5.37 -1.56 -4.75
CA LEU A 27 4.82 -0.59 -3.82
C LEU A 27 3.64 0.10 -4.46
N CYS A 28 2.63 0.43 -3.66
CA CYS A 28 1.44 1.14 -4.12
C CYS A 28 1.35 2.50 -3.43
N GLY A 29 0.87 3.52 -4.14
CA GLY A 29 0.73 4.87 -3.61
C GLY A 29 -0.40 5.65 -4.27
N THR A 30 -0.98 6.59 -3.54
CA THR A 30 -1.99 7.53 -4.06
C THR A 30 -1.36 8.80 -4.65
N MET A 31 -0.12 9.10 -4.26
CA MET A 31 0.67 10.23 -4.74
C MET A 31 2.05 9.80 -5.21
N LEU A 32 2.62 10.61 -6.08
CA LEU A 32 3.99 10.48 -6.53
C LEU A 32 4.78 11.74 -6.14
N PRO A 33 5.41 11.80 -4.95
CA PRO A 33 6.28 12.93 -4.57
C PRO A 33 7.66 12.87 -5.27
N ALA A 34 7.77 12.17 -6.40
CA ALA A 34 9.04 11.92 -7.08
C ALA A 34 9.21 12.84 -8.30
N VAL A 35 10.41 13.42 -8.43
CA VAL A 35 10.85 14.04 -9.68
C VAL A 35 11.18 12.92 -10.67
N GLN A 36 10.73 13.06 -11.91
CA GLN A 36 11.00 12.08 -12.96
C GLN A 36 12.51 12.00 -13.21
N ALA A 37 13.08 10.81 -12.99
CA ALA A 37 14.45 10.49 -13.37
C ALA A 37 14.51 10.09 -14.86
N PRO A 38 15.69 10.14 -15.49
CA PRO A 38 15.88 9.59 -16.83
C PRO A 38 15.54 8.09 -16.87
N ASP A 39 14.90 7.65 -17.96
CA ASP A 39 14.48 6.25 -18.12
C ASP A 39 15.66 5.26 -18.06
N SER A 40 16.87 5.73 -18.43
CA SER A 40 18.11 4.94 -18.33
C SER A 40 18.50 4.61 -16.89
N GLU A 41 17.96 5.30 -15.88
CA GLU A 41 18.18 4.97 -14.47
C GLU A 41 17.14 3.98 -13.91
N CYS A 42 16.17 3.57 -14.73
CA CYS A 42 15.12 2.60 -14.41
C CYS A 42 15.23 1.36 -15.32
N ASP A 43 16.44 0.81 -15.44
CA ASP A 43 16.83 -0.22 -16.40
C ASP A 43 16.96 -1.64 -15.81
N THR A 44 16.52 -1.84 -14.56
CA THR A 44 16.62 -3.14 -13.88
C THR A 44 15.49 -4.07 -14.32
N PRO A 45 15.78 -5.24 -14.91
CA PRO A 45 14.74 -6.18 -15.34
C PRO A 45 13.93 -6.76 -14.19
N CYS A 46 12.65 -7.06 -14.45
CA CYS A 46 11.78 -7.71 -13.47
C CYS A 46 12.11 -9.21 -13.30
N ASN A 47 12.08 -9.71 -12.06
CA ASN A 47 12.26 -11.14 -11.76
C ASN A 47 11.18 -12.03 -12.38
N GLY A 48 9.96 -11.51 -12.57
CA GLY A 48 8.86 -12.26 -13.18
C GLY A 48 8.86 -12.23 -14.71
N ASN A 49 9.45 -11.21 -15.32
CA ASN A 49 9.59 -11.06 -16.77
C ASN A 49 10.80 -10.17 -17.10
N PRO A 50 11.91 -10.76 -17.60
CA PRO A 50 13.11 -9.99 -17.94
C PRO A 50 12.96 -8.97 -19.08
N LEU A 51 11.81 -8.97 -19.79
CA LEU A 51 11.51 -7.98 -20.84
C LEU A 51 10.88 -6.70 -20.29
N GLU A 52 10.55 -6.67 -19.00
CA GLU A 52 9.98 -5.52 -18.30
C GLU A 52 10.99 -4.89 -17.36
N MET A 53 10.79 -3.61 -17.04
CA MET A 53 11.66 -2.84 -16.15
C MET A 53 11.01 -2.62 -14.78
N CYS A 54 11.71 -3.02 -13.72
CA CYS A 54 11.30 -2.98 -12.33
C CYS A 54 12.21 -2.08 -11.48
N GLY A 55 12.41 -0.85 -11.93
CA GLY A 55 13.19 0.18 -11.26
C GLY A 55 14.66 0.17 -11.64
N GLY A 56 15.51 0.61 -10.72
CA GLY A 56 16.94 0.77 -10.90
C GLY A 56 17.68 0.91 -9.57
N ASN A 57 18.94 1.33 -9.62
CA ASN A 57 19.72 1.60 -8.41
C ASN A 57 19.11 2.79 -7.64
N ASN A 58 18.35 2.51 -6.58
CA ASN A 58 17.55 3.50 -5.83
C ASN A 58 16.62 4.32 -6.73
N ARG A 59 16.00 3.64 -7.71
CA ARG A 59 15.02 4.23 -8.63
C ARG A 59 13.81 3.32 -8.75
N TYR A 60 12.64 3.94 -8.89
CA TYR A 60 11.38 3.24 -9.04
C TYR A 60 10.89 3.38 -10.48
N SER A 61 10.52 2.27 -11.13
CA SER A 61 9.67 2.32 -12.31
C SER A 61 8.24 2.55 -11.84
N ILE A 62 7.65 3.68 -12.22
CA ILE A 62 6.32 4.10 -11.75
C ILE A 62 5.30 3.96 -12.88
N TYR A 63 4.16 3.36 -12.56
CA TYR A 63 3.04 3.15 -13.46
C TYR A 63 1.79 3.79 -12.84
N GLN A 64 1.07 4.57 -13.64
CA GLN A 64 -0.15 5.27 -13.21
C GLN A 64 -1.39 4.55 -13.75
N ASP A 65 -2.40 4.35 -12.90
CA ASP A 65 -3.73 3.95 -13.33
C ASP A 65 -4.54 5.18 -13.78
N ASN A 66 -4.77 5.30 -15.09
CA ASN A 66 -5.56 6.38 -15.66
C ASN A 66 -7.08 6.19 -15.46
N THR A 67 -7.51 5.06 -14.90
CA THR A 67 -8.91 4.81 -14.52
C THR A 67 -9.17 5.08 -13.04
N TYR A 68 -8.15 5.51 -12.28
CA TYR A 68 -8.33 5.92 -10.90
C TYR A 68 -9.37 7.04 -10.82
N PRO A 69 -10.42 6.91 -9.97
CA PRO A 69 -11.49 7.89 -9.92
C PRO A 69 -10.92 9.27 -9.57
N ALA A 70 -11.30 10.27 -10.35
CA ALA A 70 -10.98 11.65 -10.00
C ALA A 70 -11.66 11.99 -8.68
N VAL A 71 -10.87 12.28 -7.65
CA VAL A 71 -11.38 12.77 -6.38
C VAL A 71 -11.79 14.22 -6.58
N ASP A 72 -13.04 14.55 -6.28
CA ASP A 72 -13.48 15.94 -6.26
C ASP A 72 -12.87 16.64 -5.05
N LEU A 73 -11.74 17.29 -5.29
CA LEU A 73 -11.00 18.04 -4.27
C LEU A 73 -11.81 19.18 -3.66
N THR A 74 -12.88 19.65 -4.33
CA THR A 74 -13.74 20.69 -3.76
C THR A 74 -14.59 20.21 -2.60
N THR A 75 -14.80 18.89 -2.48
CA THR A 75 -15.59 18.27 -1.42
C THR A 75 -14.77 17.40 -0.47
N ILE A 76 -13.44 17.30 -0.68
CA ILE A 76 -12.57 16.36 0.05
C ILE A 76 -12.61 16.56 1.56
N SER A 77 -12.70 17.81 2.04
CA SER A 77 -12.78 18.12 3.47
C SER A 77 -14.00 17.48 4.14
N SER A 78 -15.11 17.32 3.43
CA SER A 78 -16.32 16.66 3.93
C SER A 78 -16.19 15.13 4.03
N GLN A 79 -15.15 14.55 3.42
CA GLN A 79 -14.91 13.11 3.41
C GLN A 79 -14.07 12.64 4.60
N TYR A 80 -13.51 13.59 5.36
CA TYR A 80 -12.81 13.30 6.60
C TYR A 80 -13.80 13.08 7.75
N VAL A 81 -13.58 11.99 8.48
CA VAL A 81 -14.35 11.63 9.67
C VAL A 81 -13.45 11.79 10.89
N ALA A 82 -13.96 12.46 11.93
CA ALA A 82 -13.26 12.59 13.20
C ALA A 82 -13.05 11.21 13.85
N LYS A 83 -11.82 10.93 14.26
CA LYS A 83 -11.42 9.70 14.96
C LYS A 83 -11.22 9.89 16.46
N GLY A 84 -11.13 11.13 16.91
CA GLY A 84 -10.99 11.51 18.31
C GLY A 84 -9.61 12.11 18.62
N CYS A 85 -9.28 12.18 19.90
CA CYS A 85 -8.01 12.73 20.38
C CYS A 85 -6.89 11.69 20.44
N TYR A 86 -5.71 12.03 19.92
CA TYR A 86 -4.53 11.16 19.90
C TYR A 86 -3.32 11.86 20.52
N SER A 87 -2.48 11.11 21.23
CA SER A 87 -1.20 11.63 21.72
C SER A 87 -0.19 11.80 20.60
N GLU A 88 0.74 12.74 20.76
CA GLU A 88 1.96 12.76 19.97
C GLU A 88 2.78 11.47 20.12
N GLY A 89 3.67 11.23 19.15
CA GLY A 89 4.55 10.07 19.15
C GLY A 89 5.75 10.23 20.10
N VAL A 90 6.35 9.11 20.51
CA VAL A 90 7.59 9.13 21.30
C VAL A 90 8.78 9.36 20.37
N GLY A 91 9.33 10.57 20.41
CA GLY A 91 10.50 10.96 19.58
C GLY A 91 10.18 11.21 18.10
N TYR A 92 8.91 11.15 17.72
CA TYR A 92 8.40 11.37 16.36
C TYR A 92 7.04 12.07 16.44
N ARG A 93 6.63 12.70 15.34
CA ARG A 93 5.26 13.19 15.23
C ARG A 93 4.27 12.04 15.10
N ALA A 94 3.08 12.21 15.68
CA ALA A 94 1.97 11.28 15.46
C ALA A 94 1.49 11.31 14.01
N VAL A 95 1.45 12.49 13.39
CA VAL A 95 1.17 12.71 11.96
C VAL A 95 2.32 13.55 11.35
N SER A 96 2.95 13.08 10.27
CA SER A 96 4.33 13.48 9.94
C SER A 96 4.50 14.86 9.28
N TYR A 97 3.56 15.31 8.44
CA TYR A 97 3.80 16.43 7.53
C TYR A 97 3.07 17.69 7.98
N ARG A 98 3.78 18.62 8.64
CA ARG A 98 3.25 19.93 9.03
C ARG A 98 2.94 20.79 7.81
N GLN A 99 1.79 21.45 7.83
CA GLN A 99 1.34 22.37 6.76
C GLN A 99 1.76 23.80 7.08
N ASP A 100 3.05 24.10 6.94
CA ASP A 100 3.64 25.39 7.33
C ASP A 100 3.15 26.60 6.52
N ALA A 101 2.60 26.36 5.33
CA ALA A 101 2.04 27.41 4.48
C ALA A 101 0.68 27.94 4.99
N LEU A 102 0.02 27.21 5.89
CA LEU A 102 -1.26 27.63 6.46
C LEU A 102 -1.06 28.66 7.58
N ASN A 103 -2.00 29.58 7.71
CA ASN A 103 -1.94 30.63 8.73
C ASN A 103 -2.43 30.11 10.08
N PHE A 104 -1.50 29.99 11.04
CA PHE A 104 -1.76 29.56 12.40
C PHE A 104 -2.87 30.37 13.12
N SER A 105 -2.92 31.69 12.90
CA SER A 105 -3.84 32.60 13.59
C SER A 105 -5.28 32.52 13.08
N THR A 106 -5.49 31.92 11.91
CA THR A 106 -6.81 31.78 11.28
C THR A 106 -7.16 30.33 11.01
N MET A 107 -6.50 29.39 11.69
CA MET A 107 -6.70 27.97 11.47
C MET A 107 -8.09 27.50 11.91
N THR A 108 -8.75 26.72 11.07
CA THR A 108 -9.99 25.98 11.35
C THR A 108 -9.81 24.50 11.00
N ILE A 109 -10.72 23.65 11.44
CA ILE A 109 -10.75 22.24 11.05
C ILE A 109 -10.80 22.13 9.52
N GLU A 110 -11.75 22.81 8.87
CA GLU A 110 -11.98 22.72 7.43
C GLU A 110 -10.77 23.15 6.62
N THR A 111 -10.04 24.16 7.10
CA THR A 111 -8.82 24.65 6.44
C THR A 111 -7.74 23.56 6.40
N CYS A 112 -7.54 22.87 7.53
CA CYS A 112 -6.58 21.78 7.61
C CYS A 112 -7.03 20.56 6.78
N LEU A 113 -8.29 20.15 6.89
CA LEU A 113 -8.83 19.01 6.12
C LEU A 113 -8.77 19.27 4.61
N THR A 114 -9.04 20.49 4.18
CA THR A 114 -8.93 20.88 2.76
C THR A 114 -7.49 20.80 2.29
N ALA A 115 -6.53 21.30 3.08
CA ALA A 115 -5.12 21.25 2.73
C ALA A 115 -4.63 19.79 2.60
N CYS A 116 -4.90 18.95 3.60
CA CYS A 116 -4.52 17.54 3.56
C CYS A 116 -5.19 16.78 2.43
N GLY A 117 -6.46 17.08 2.14
CA GLY A 117 -7.22 16.44 1.07
C GLY A 117 -6.75 16.85 -0.33
N ASN A 118 -6.37 18.11 -0.54
CA ASN A 118 -5.78 18.58 -1.80
C ASN A 118 -4.46 17.88 -2.10
N GLU A 119 -3.73 17.50 -1.06
CA GLU A 119 -2.53 16.67 -1.12
C GLU A 119 -2.85 15.19 -0.87
N LEU A 120 -4.09 14.72 -1.03
CA LEU A 120 -4.48 13.30 -0.98
C LEU A 120 -3.95 12.51 0.24
N TYR A 121 -3.75 13.15 1.38
CA TYR A 121 -3.37 12.48 2.63
C TYR A 121 -4.60 11.88 3.30
N PRO A 122 -4.63 10.58 3.63
CA PRO A 122 -5.77 10.00 4.33
C PRO A 122 -5.92 10.54 5.76
N LEU A 123 -4.84 10.98 6.41
CA LEU A 123 -4.89 11.51 7.77
C LEU A 123 -4.66 13.01 7.80
N ALA A 124 -5.45 13.69 8.62
CA ALA A 124 -5.27 15.07 9.03
C ALA A 124 -5.31 15.17 10.56
N GLY A 125 -4.43 15.97 11.13
CA GLY A 125 -4.28 16.16 12.56
C GLY A 125 -4.19 17.64 12.90
N LEU A 126 -5.00 18.10 13.84
CA LEU A 126 -4.92 19.46 14.36
C LEU A 126 -4.38 19.46 15.78
N GLU A 127 -3.32 20.23 16.02
CA GLU A 127 -2.64 20.36 17.31
C GLU A 127 -2.51 21.82 17.73
N TYR A 128 -2.42 22.07 19.04
CA TYR A 128 -1.97 23.34 19.60
C TYR A 128 -2.63 24.59 18.97
N TYR A 129 -3.97 24.63 18.99
CA TYR A 129 -4.82 25.76 18.58
C TYR A 129 -4.85 26.06 17.07
N GLY A 130 -3.86 25.62 16.31
CA GLY A 130 -3.78 26.00 14.90
C GLY A 130 -2.65 25.37 14.09
N GLU A 131 -2.00 24.33 14.61
CA GLU A 131 -1.09 23.53 13.81
C GLU A 131 -1.86 22.47 13.04
N CYS A 132 -1.48 22.27 11.78
CA CYS A 132 -2.09 21.29 10.90
C CYS A 132 -1.02 20.31 10.41
N TYR A 133 -1.33 19.02 10.50
CA TYR A 133 -0.46 17.92 10.09
C TYR A 133 -1.23 17.00 9.14
N CYS A 134 -0.60 16.60 8.07
CA CYS A 134 -1.12 15.61 7.13
C CYS A 134 -0.23 14.36 7.14
N GLY A 135 -0.79 13.20 6.82
CA GLY A 135 -0.01 11.98 6.81
C GLY A 135 -0.74 10.77 6.25
N TYR A 136 0.01 9.70 6.07
CA TYR A 136 -0.51 8.42 5.56
C TYR A 136 -0.79 7.41 6.66
N MET A 137 -0.17 7.59 7.83
CA MET A 137 -0.26 6.66 8.94
C MET A 137 0.03 7.38 10.25
N LEU A 138 -0.50 6.83 11.34
CA LEU A 138 -0.07 7.20 12.68
C LEU A 138 1.31 6.61 12.96
N GLN A 139 2.16 7.39 13.64
CA GLN A 139 3.54 7.03 13.92
C GLN A 139 3.89 7.19 15.40
N GLY A 140 5.08 6.72 15.77
CA GLY A 140 5.68 6.98 17.09
C GLY A 140 4.94 6.38 18.27
N GLY A 141 4.08 5.38 18.06
CA GLY A 141 3.27 4.80 19.13
C GLY A 141 2.14 5.72 19.62
N SER A 142 1.74 6.70 18.79
CA SER A 142 0.54 7.51 19.03
C SER A 142 -0.66 6.62 19.33
N ALA A 143 -1.41 6.99 20.36
CA ALA A 143 -2.58 6.25 20.81
C ALA A 143 -3.74 7.20 21.07
N GLN A 144 -4.95 6.67 20.92
CA GLN A 144 -6.16 7.39 21.28
C GLN A 144 -6.18 7.66 22.79
N VAL A 145 -6.57 8.88 23.16
CA VAL A 145 -6.68 9.34 24.55
C VAL A 145 -8.03 10.01 24.78
N ALA A 146 -8.30 10.44 26.01
CA ALA A 146 -9.52 11.18 26.32
C ALA A 146 -9.59 12.50 25.54
N ASP A 147 -10.76 12.82 24.99
CA ASP A 147 -10.99 14.03 24.20
C ASP A 147 -10.69 15.34 24.95
N SER A 148 -10.75 15.31 26.28
CA SER A 148 -10.37 16.45 27.13
C SER A 148 -8.91 16.90 26.95
N ASN A 149 -8.02 16.02 26.49
CA ASN A 149 -6.63 16.37 26.19
C ASN A 149 -6.50 17.22 24.92
N CYS A 150 -7.49 17.13 24.02
CA CYS A 150 -7.55 17.89 22.78
C CYS A 150 -8.53 19.05 22.86
N ALA A 151 -8.81 19.64 24.03
CA ALA A 151 -9.86 20.65 24.19
C ALA A 151 -9.46 22.09 23.80
N ALA A 152 -8.36 22.29 23.07
CA ALA A 152 -7.93 23.63 22.66
C ALA A 152 -8.84 24.18 21.56
N PRO A 153 -9.41 25.38 21.71
CA PRO A 153 -10.20 25.99 20.65
C PRO A 153 -9.32 26.36 19.45
N CYS A 154 -9.86 26.25 18.24
CA CYS A 154 -9.16 26.70 17.03
C CYS A 154 -8.99 28.22 17.02
N ASN A 155 -7.82 28.71 16.59
CA ASN A 155 -7.54 30.16 16.51
C ASN A 155 -8.46 30.89 15.54
N GLY A 156 -8.81 30.26 14.41
CA GLY A 156 -9.70 30.82 13.40
C GLY A 156 -11.19 30.66 13.70
N ASN A 157 -11.55 29.66 14.53
CA ASN A 157 -12.93 29.44 14.97
C ASN A 157 -12.99 28.86 16.40
N PRO A 158 -13.24 29.68 17.44
CA PRO A 158 -13.28 29.20 18.82
C PRO A 158 -14.40 28.22 19.16
N SER A 159 -15.35 27.98 18.24
CA SER A 159 -16.40 26.96 18.40
C SER A 159 -15.94 25.56 17.99
N GLU A 160 -14.78 25.47 17.35
CA GLU A 160 -14.13 24.23 16.93
C GLU A 160 -12.96 23.88 17.84
N ILE A 161 -12.54 22.62 17.78
CA ILE A 161 -11.53 22.05 18.67
C ILE A 161 -10.33 21.57 17.83
N CYS A 162 -9.15 22.14 18.12
CA CYS A 162 -7.89 22.02 17.37
C CYS A 162 -6.74 21.50 18.26
N GLY A 163 -6.97 20.38 18.93
CA GLY A 163 -5.95 19.62 19.63
C GLY A 163 -5.61 20.16 21.01
N GLY A 164 -4.36 19.99 21.42
CA GLY A 164 -3.80 20.39 22.71
C GLY A 164 -2.29 20.29 22.68
N GLY A 165 -1.59 20.68 23.75
CA GLY A 165 -0.13 20.57 23.80
C GLY A 165 0.31 19.10 23.84
N GLY A 166 0.82 18.56 22.74
CA GLY A 166 1.20 17.14 22.60
C GLY A 166 0.03 16.20 22.29
N TYR A 167 -1.12 16.74 21.87
CA TYR A 167 -2.30 15.96 21.53
C TYR A 167 -3.02 16.55 20.31
N LEU A 168 -3.42 15.70 19.37
CA LEU A 168 -4.07 16.14 18.14
C LEU A 168 -5.47 15.54 17.98
N ASN A 169 -6.41 16.34 17.47
CA ASN A 169 -7.66 15.80 16.93
C ASN A 169 -7.34 15.16 15.58
N LEU A 170 -7.58 13.85 15.48
CA LEU A 170 -7.32 13.08 14.27
C LEU A 170 -8.59 12.99 13.42
N TYR A 171 -8.40 13.15 12.12
CA TYR A 171 -9.42 12.98 11.10
C TYR A 171 -8.90 12.05 10.02
N GLU A 172 -9.78 11.21 9.49
CA GLU A 172 -9.44 10.24 8.45
C GLU A 172 -10.39 10.35 7.26
N ALA A 173 -9.85 10.54 6.06
CA ALA A 173 -10.59 10.50 4.80
C ALA A 173 -10.73 9.06 4.33
N THR A 174 -11.88 8.45 4.62
CA THR A 174 -12.18 7.05 4.28
C THR A 174 -12.06 6.75 2.78
N ILE A 175 -12.29 7.73 1.91
CA ILE A 175 -12.13 7.57 0.46
C ILE A 175 -10.67 7.53 0.00
N LEU A 176 -9.73 7.91 0.86
CA LEU A 176 -8.28 7.89 0.62
C LEU A 176 -7.59 6.77 1.42
N GLU A 177 -8.33 6.03 2.24
CA GLU A 177 -7.79 4.91 3.02
C GLU A 177 -7.27 3.82 2.10
N SER A 178 -6.08 3.29 2.43
CA SER A 178 -5.63 2.04 1.84
C SER A 178 -6.33 0.87 2.52
N THR A 179 -6.89 -0.03 1.72
CA THR A 179 -7.42 -1.30 2.20
C THR A 179 -6.35 -2.37 2.41
N MET A 180 -5.09 -2.10 2.03
CA MET A 180 -3.99 -3.01 2.34
C MET A 180 -3.52 -2.79 3.77
N PRO A 181 -3.44 -3.85 4.60
CA PRO A 181 -2.72 -3.75 5.85
C PRO A 181 -1.24 -3.46 5.53
N CYS A 182 -0.68 -2.39 6.09
CA CYS A 182 0.76 -2.19 6.22
C CYS A 182 1.34 -3.21 7.22
N SER A 183 1.03 -4.49 7.04
CA SER A 183 1.62 -5.55 7.84
C SER A 183 2.86 -6.01 7.11
N ASN A 184 3.97 -6.06 7.84
CA ASN A 184 5.09 -6.97 7.56
C ASN A 184 4.66 -8.46 7.62
N ALA A 185 3.38 -8.76 7.44
CA ALA A 185 2.84 -10.10 7.36
C ALA A 185 3.07 -10.61 5.94
N PRO A 186 3.61 -11.83 5.78
CA PRO A 186 3.70 -12.46 4.48
C PRO A 186 2.32 -12.48 3.80
N PRO A 187 2.25 -12.31 2.47
CA PRO A 187 1.00 -12.46 1.74
C PRO A 187 0.36 -13.82 2.07
N PRO A 188 -0.98 -13.90 2.15
CA PRO A 188 -1.66 -15.17 2.37
C PRO A 188 -1.23 -16.17 1.29
N PRO A 189 -0.99 -17.44 1.65
CA PRO A 189 -0.58 -18.44 0.68
C PRO A 189 -1.64 -18.56 -0.42
N PRO A 190 -1.24 -18.74 -1.70
CA PRO A 190 -2.18 -18.92 -2.79
C PRO A 190 -3.15 -20.08 -2.48
N PRO A 191 -4.42 -20.01 -2.92
CA PRO A 191 -5.34 -21.13 -2.77
C PRO A 191 -4.70 -22.36 -3.40
N SER A 192 -4.49 -23.38 -2.58
CA SER A 192 -3.90 -24.64 -3.02
C SER A 192 -4.86 -25.30 -4.01
N THR A 193 -4.60 -25.14 -5.30
CA THR A 193 -5.18 -26.02 -6.32
C THR A 193 -4.68 -27.42 -6.02
N THR A 194 -5.54 -28.22 -5.40
CA THR A 194 -5.32 -29.66 -5.23
C THR A 194 -5.32 -30.27 -6.62
N SER A 195 -4.16 -30.31 -7.26
CA SER A 195 -3.94 -31.13 -8.44
C SER A 195 -4.00 -32.58 -8.00
N SER A 196 -5.20 -33.17 -8.08
CA SER A 196 -5.42 -34.60 -7.99
C SER A 196 -4.63 -35.27 -9.10
N THR A 197 -3.44 -35.76 -8.75
CA THR A 197 -2.65 -36.65 -9.60
C THR A 197 -3.37 -37.99 -9.63
N THR A 198 -4.20 -38.20 -10.66
CA THR A 198 -4.65 -39.55 -11.01
C THR A 198 -3.44 -40.33 -11.50
N THR A 199 -2.93 -41.21 -10.65
CA THR A 199 -1.94 -42.22 -10.98
C THR A 199 -2.49 -43.15 -12.07
N SER A 200 -2.06 -42.94 -13.31
CA SER A 200 -2.25 -43.90 -14.39
C SER A 200 -1.28 -45.07 -14.18
N SER A 201 -1.80 -46.19 -13.70
CA SER A 201 -1.06 -47.45 -13.58
C SER A 201 -0.87 -48.07 -14.95
N SER A 202 0.37 -48.06 -15.45
CA SER A 202 0.77 -48.80 -16.65
C SER A 202 0.87 -50.31 -16.34
N PRO A 203 0.39 -51.22 -17.20
CA PRO A 203 0.49 -52.66 -16.97
C PRO A 203 1.92 -53.19 -17.18
N PRO A 204 2.30 -54.31 -16.52
CA PRO A 204 3.64 -54.86 -16.58
C PRO A 204 3.97 -55.52 -17.94
N PRO A 205 5.26 -55.63 -18.30
CA PRO A 205 5.70 -56.22 -19.57
C PRO A 205 5.50 -57.74 -19.62
N PRO A 206 5.34 -58.32 -20.83
CA PRO A 206 5.13 -59.76 -21.00
C PRO A 206 6.40 -60.58 -20.71
N PRO A 207 6.25 -61.86 -20.29
CA PRO A 207 7.37 -62.73 -19.96
C PRO A 207 8.17 -63.18 -21.20
N PRO A 208 9.45 -63.56 -21.03
CA PRO A 208 10.31 -63.99 -22.13
C PRO A 208 9.92 -65.38 -22.69
N PRO A 209 10.27 -65.68 -23.96
CA PRO A 209 9.93 -66.95 -24.59
C PRO A 209 10.77 -68.11 -24.05
N SER A 210 10.11 -69.20 -23.68
CA SER A 210 10.73 -70.46 -23.30
C SER A 210 11.31 -71.19 -24.53
N THR A 211 12.62 -71.37 -24.56
CA THR A 211 13.31 -72.27 -25.48
C THR A 211 13.03 -73.72 -25.13
N SER A 212 12.36 -74.45 -26.02
CA SER A 212 12.19 -75.90 -25.91
C SER A 212 13.15 -76.57 -26.90
N SER A 213 14.14 -77.29 -26.38
CA SER A 213 15.07 -78.11 -27.14
C SER A 213 14.36 -79.39 -27.63
N SER A 214 14.16 -79.51 -28.94
CA SER A 214 13.75 -80.78 -29.55
C SER A 214 14.96 -81.58 -30.00
N ILE A 215 15.08 -82.75 -29.38
CA ILE A 215 16.06 -83.81 -29.64
C ILE A 215 15.74 -84.45 -31.00
N VAL A 216 16.77 -84.59 -31.85
CA VAL A 216 16.73 -85.34 -33.11
C VAL A 216 16.99 -86.82 -32.80
N PRO A 217 16.12 -87.77 -33.19
CA PRO A 217 16.46 -89.19 -33.17
C PRO A 217 17.20 -89.58 -34.45
N THR A 218 18.32 -90.27 -34.29
CA THR A 218 19.10 -90.93 -35.34
C THR A 218 18.81 -92.44 -35.30
N THR A 219 18.41 -93.03 -36.42
CA THR A 219 18.55 -94.48 -36.75
C THR A 219 18.48 -94.62 -38.27
N THR A 220 19.59 -94.95 -38.96
CA THR A 220 19.95 -96.28 -39.55
C THR A 220 18.88 -96.92 -40.40
#